data_AF-A0A955XYZ0-F1
#
_entry.id   AF-A0A955XYZ0-F1
#
_cell.length_a   1.000
_cell.length_b   1.000
_cell.length_c   1.000
_cell.angle_alpha   90.00
_cell.angle_beta   90.00
_cell.angle_gamma   90.00
#
_symmetry.space_group_name_H-M   'P 1'
#
loop_
_entity.id
_entity.type
_entity.pdbx_description
1 polymer ?
#
loop_
_entity_poly.entity_id
_entity_poly.type
_entity_poly.pdbx_seq_one_letter_code
_entity_poly.pdbx_strand_id
1 'polypeptide(L)'
;GISPLTPDYINPGHPWPHLGPLADSCRAQGFELEARLPIYPGYTKRPGFLEDSLRTPLEAASRRLSLPGLVGSGHSRLAVNEMGAAS
;
A
#
# COMPACT_ATOMS: atom_id res chain seq x y z
N GLY A 1 5.20 -4.14 -5.49
CA GLY A 1 4.16 -4.87 -4.73
C GLY A 1 4.81 -6.09 -4.10
N ILE A 2 4.05 -6.98 -3.47
CA ILE A 2 4.52 -8.32 -3.07
C ILE A 2 3.50 -9.32 -3.56
N SER A 3 3.92 -10.53 -3.93
CA SER A 3 3.02 -11.56 -4.45
C SER A 3 3.35 -12.93 -3.86
N PRO A 4 2.39 -13.63 -3.24
CA PRO A 4 2.60 -15.01 -2.83
C PRO A 4 2.48 -16.00 -4.00
N LEU A 5 2.01 -15.56 -5.16
CA LEU A 5 1.66 -16.43 -6.29
C LEU A 5 2.66 -16.36 -7.44
N THR A 6 3.40 -15.26 -7.57
CA THR A 6 4.27 -15.02 -8.73
C THR A 6 5.70 -14.70 -8.28
N PRO A 7 6.73 -15.26 -8.95
CA PRO A 7 8.13 -14.88 -8.68
C PRO A 7 8.38 -13.37 -8.84
N ASP A 8 9.39 -12.85 -8.15
CA ASP A 8 9.89 -11.50 -8.41
C ASP A 8 10.81 -11.52 -9.64
N TYR A 9 10.30 -11.01 -10.76
CA TYR A 9 11.07 -10.91 -12.02
C TYR A 9 12.07 -9.74 -12.01
N ILE A 10 11.88 -8.74 -11.14
CA ILE A 10 12.79 -7.60 -11.02
C ILE A 10 13.97 -7.98 -10.13
N ASN A 11 13.71 -8.74 -9.06
CA ASN A 11 14.73 -9.19 -8.13
C ASN A 11 14.78 -10.72 -7.96
N PRO A 12 15.32 -11.46 -8.94
CA PRO A 12 15.32 -12.93 -8.92
C PRO A 12 16.09 -13.54 -7.74
N GLY A 13 17.06 -12.82 -7.18
CA GLY A 13 17.88 -13.28 -6.05
C GLY A 13 17.22 -13.10 -4.68
N HIS A 14 16.09 -12.40 -4.61
CA HIS A 14 15.38 -12.10 -3.37
C HIS A 14 13.89 -12.39 -3.54
N PRO A 15 13.42 -13.61 -3.19
CA PRO A 15 12.01 -13.95 -3.33
C PRO A 15 11.13 -13.06 -2.45
N TRP A 16 9.86 -12.95 -2.81
CA TRP A 16 8.89 -12.23 -2.00
C TRP A 16 8.82 -12.78 -0.57
N PRO A 17 8.74 -11.90 0.46
CA PRO A 17 8.55 -12.36 1.82
C PRO A 17 7.15 -12.98 2.00
N HIS A 18 7.05 -13.99 2.86
CA HIS A 18 5.76 -14.50 3.29
C HIS A 18 5.01 -13.45 4.13
N LEU A 19 3.69 -13.33 3.92
CA LEU A 19 2.87 -12.30 4.55
C LEU A 19 2.83 -12.40 6.09
N GLY A 20 2.80 -13.62 6.64
CA GLY A 20 2.79 -13.84 8.09
C GLY A 20 4.04 -13.28 8.78
N PRO A 21 5.24 -13.78 8.44
CA PRO A 21 6.50 -13.24 8.97
C PRO A 21 6.68 -11.73 8.74
N LEU A 22 6.22 -11.21 7.59
CA LEU A 22 6.25 -9.78 7.31
C LEU A 22 5.36 -9.00 8.29
N ALA A 23 4.13 -9.48 8.53
CA ALA A 23 3.22 -8.86 9.48
C ALA A 23 3.77 -8.88 10.91
N ASP A 24 4.39 -9.98 11.32
CA ASP A 24 4.99 -10.10 12.66
C ASP A 24 6.18 -9.14 12.84
N SER A 25 7.02 -9.00 11.80
CA SER A 25 8.10 -8.01 11.78
C SER A 25 7.57 -6.57 11.85
N CYS A 26 6.49 -6.25 11.12
CA CYS A 26 5.83 -4.95 11.23
C CYS A 26 5.33 -4.70 12.66
N ARG A 27 4.63 -5.67 13.27
CA ARG A 27 4.09 -5.54 14.64
C ARG A 27 5.17 -5.39 15.69
N ALA A 28 6.28 -6.13 15.56
CA ALA A 28 7.43 -6.00 16.45
C ALA A 28 8.01 -4.58 16.46
N GLN A 29 7.83 -3.84 15.36
CA GLN A 29 8.24 -2.44 15.21
C GLN A 29 7.11 -1.43 15.50
N GLY A 30 5.96 -1.89 15.98
CA GLY A 30 4.80 -1.04 16.27
C GLY A 30 4.01 -0.60 15.04
N PHE A 31 4.10 -1.35 13.93
CA PHE A 31 3.34 -1.11 12.71
C PHE A 31 2.33 -2.22 12.43
N GLU A 32 1.26 -1.88 11.73
CA GLU A 32 0.35 -2.86 11.12
C GLU A 32 0.62 -3.00 9.62
N LEU A 33 0.55 -4.25 9.13
CA LEU A 33 0.69 -4.56 7.71
C LEU A 33 -0.67 -4.43 7.01
N GLU A 34 -0.76 -3.53 6.03
CA GLU A 34 -2.00 -3.25 5.31
C GLU A 34 -1.78 -3.28 3.79
N ALA A 35 -2.78 -3.77 3.06
CA ALA A 35 -2.78 -3.71 1.60
C ALA A 35 -3.16 -2.30 1.12
N ARG A 36 -2.49 -1.81 0.07
CA ARG A 36 -2.77 -0.49 -0.52
C ARG A 36 -2.99 -0.57 -2.02
N LEU A 37 -3.63 0.46 -2.56
CA LEU A 37 -3.70 0.66 -4.00
C LEU A 37 -2.35 1.12 -4.57
N PRO A 38 -2.06 0.86 -5.86
CA PRO A 38 -0.82 1.31 -6.49
C PRO A 38 -0.67 2.84 -6.54
N ILE A 39 -1.79 3.57 -6.60
CA ILE A 39 -1.80 5.03 -6.54
C ILE A 39 -1.71 5.52 -5.10
N TYR A 40 -0.83 6.48 -4.85
CA TYR A 40 -0.74 7.13 -3.56
C TYR A 40 -1.90 8.12 -3.34
N PRO A 41 -2.43 8.23 -2.10
CA PRO A 41 -3.56 9.12 -1.79
C PRO A 41 -3.38 10.56 -2.29
N GLY A 42 -2.16 11.13 -2.16
CA GLY A 42 -1.85 12.50 -2.59
C GLY A 42 -2.01 12.76 -4.10
N TYR A 43 -2.11 11.72 -4.92
CA TYR A 43 -2.25 11.83 -6.37
C TYR A 43 -3.67 11.54 -6.88
N THR A 44 -4.54 11.01 -6.02
CA THR A 44 -5.92 10.65 -6.39
C THR A 44 -6.76 11.85 -6.87
N LYS A 45 -6.47 13.03 -6.33
CA LYS A 45 -7.15 14.30 -6.65
C LYS A 45 -6.29 15.26 -7.49
N ARG A 46 -5.07 14.85 -7.87
CA ARG A 46 -4.16 15.71 -8.63
C ARG A 46 -4.66 15.83 -10.08
N PRO A 47 -4.91 17.05 -10.59
CA PRO A 47 -5.33 17.23 -11.98
C PRO A 47 -4.33 16.62 -12.97
N GLY A 48 -4.84 15.92 -13.98
CA GLY A 48 -4.04 15.30 -15.03
C GLY A 48 -3.27 14.03 -14.62
N PHE A 49 -3.38 13.57 -13.37
CA PHE A 49 -2.69 12.35 -12.93
C PHE A 49 -3.55 11.09 -13.06
N LEU A 50 -4.84 11.21 -12.73
CA LEU A 50 -5.79 10.11 -12.84
C LEU A 50 -6.78 10.42 -13.95
N GLU A 51 -6.91 9.50 -14.89
CA GLU A 51 -7.92 9.55 -15.95
C GLU A 51 -9.33 9.39 -15.33
N ASP A 52 -10.31 10.11 -15.86
CA ASP A 52 -11.61 10.28 -15.20
C ASP A 52 -12.41 8.97 -15.12
N SER A 53 -12.31 8.08 -16.12
CA SER A 53 -12.98 6.77 -16.09
C SER A 53 -12.46 5.86 -14.97
N LEU A 54 -11.24 6.08 -14.47
CA LEU A 54 -10.65 5.31 -13.38
C LEU A 54 -11.11 5.74 -11.98
N ARG A 55 -11.84 6.84 -11.84
CA ARG A 55 -12.30 7.34 -10.53
C ARG A 55 -13.24 6.36 -9.83
N THR A 56 -14.26 5.87 -10.52
CA THR A 56 -15.22 4.93 -9.94
C THR A 56 -14.58 3.58 -9.57
N PRO A 57 -13.76 2.94 -10.43
CA PRO A 57 -12.99 1.75 -10.05
C PRO A 57 -12.07 1.97 -8.85
N LEU A 58 -11.41 3.14 -8.78
CA LEU A 58 -10.51 3.49 -7.67
C LEU A 58 -11.26 3.55 -6.34
N GLU A 59 -12.40 4.23 -6.31
CA GLU A 59 -13.26 4.31 -5.13
C GLU A 59 -13.77 2.93 -4.71
N ALA A 60 -14.20 2.12 -5.67
CA ALA A 60 -14.65 0.76 -5.40
C ALA A 60 -13.54 -0.12 -4.82
N ALA A 61 -12.32 -0.02 -5.36
CA ALA A 61 -11.16 -0.75 -4.86
C ALA A 61 -10.74 -0.25 -3.46
N SER A 62 -10.79 1.06 -3.22
CA SER A 62 -10.49 1.67 -1.91
C SER A 62 -11.43 1.12 -0.82
N ARG A 63 -12.73 1.02 -1.12
CA ARG A 63 -13.72 0.44 -0.19
C ARG A 63 -13.43 -1.03 0.12
N ARG A 64 -13.04 -1.84 -0.88
CA ARG A 64 -12.73 -3.27 -0.68
C ARG A 64 -11.54 -3.49 0.25
N LEU A 65 -10.56 -2.58 0.22
CA LEU A 65 -9.37 -2.67 1.06
C LEU A 65 -9.59 -2.10 2.47
N SER A 66 -10.75 -1.53 2.77
CA SER A 66 -11.09 -0.95 4.08
C SER A 66 -10.06 0.06 4.62
N LEU A 67 -9.33 0.76 3.73
CA LEU A 67 -8.32 1.75 4.07
C LEU A 67 -8.95 2.91 4.90
N PRO A 68 -8.72 2.99 6.23
CA PRO A 68 -9.22 4.09 7.04
C PRO A 68 -8.36 5.32 6.76
N GLY A 69 -8.94 6.43 6.28
CA GLY A 69 -8.18 7.67 6.07
C GLY A 69 -8.44 8.45 4.76
N LEU A 70 -9.36 8.03 3.89
CA LEU A 70 -9.97 8.97 2.92
C LEU A 70 -11.10 9.81 3.56
N VAL A 71 -11.58 9.41 4.74
CA VAL A 71 -12.35 10.18 5.71
C VAL A 71 -11.75 9.84 7.09
N GLY A 72 -11.43 10.85 7.90
CA GLY A 72 -10.34 10.80 8.89
C GLY A 72 -10.53 10.01 10.19
N SER A 73 -9.45 10.14 10.99
CA SER A 73 -9.21 9.75 12.39
C SER A 73 -8.82 8.29 12.69
N GLY A 74 -7.54 8.12 13.05
CA GLY A 74 -7.00 6.95 13.77
C GLY A 74 -5.52 6.71 13.45
N HIS A 75 -4.60 7.16 14.32
CA HIS A 75 -3.15 7.00 14.14
C HIS A 75 -2.71 5.58 14.52
N SER A 76 -2.94 4.60 13.66
CA SER A 76 -2.09 3.39 13.62
C SER A 76 -0.87 3.72 12.76
N ARG A 77 0.33 3.41 13.23
CA ARG A 77 1.55 3.59 12.43
C ARG A 77 1.50 2.56 11.30
N LEU A 78 1.19 3.00 10.09
CA LEU A 78 1.09 2.10 8.94
C LEU A 78 2.49 1.92 8.34
N ALA A 79 2.91 0.67 8.13
CA ALA A 79 4.12 0.37 7.36
C ALA A 79 3.84 0.55 5.86
N VAL A 80 3.50 1.78 5.45
CA VAL A 80 3.25 2.13 4.05
C VAL A 80 4.33 3.07 3.56
N ASN A 81 5.56 2.56 3.52
CA ASN A 81 6.62 3.14 2.70
C ASN A 81 6.93 4.63 3.01
N GLU A 82 7.08 5.01 4.28
CA GLU A 82 7.83 6.22 4.66
C GLU A 82 9.35 5.96 4.59
N MET A 83 9.83 5.48 3.44
CA MET A 83 11.20 5.73 2.99
C MET A 83 11.12 6.79 1.91
N GLY A 84 10.66 7.97 2.30
CA GLY A 84 10.94 9.19 1.58
C GLY A 84 12.38 9.59 1.89
N ALA A 85 13.21 9.63 0.84
CA ALA A 85 14.47 10.34 0.72
C ALA A 85 14.95 11.06 2.00
N ALA A 86 15.79 10.38 2.77
CA ALA A 86 16.71 11.03 3.70
C ALA A 86 18.14 10.74 3.22
N SER A 87 18.62 11.59 2.30
CA SER A 87 19.97 12.16 2.22
C SER A 87 20.04 13.05 0.98
#